data_AF-A0A914HU97-F1
#
_entry.id   AF-A0A914HU97-F1
#
_cell.length_a   1.000
_cell.length_b   1.000
_cell.length_c   1.000
_cell.angle_alpha   90.00
_cell.angle_beta   90.00
_cell.angle_gamma   90.00
#
_symmetry.space_group_name_H-M   'P 1'
#
loop_
_entity.id
_entity.type
_entity.pdbx_description
1 polymer ?
#
loop_
_entity_poly.entity_id
_entity_poly.type
_entity_poly.pdbx_seq_one_letter_code
_entity_poly.pdbx_strand_id
1 'polypeptide(L)'
;MTAPVQHFLGEEWRACCGGRLHIVQAARIVVVADLAKLVAESAYFVAHIGYLDAMCCLQLSWSLLGVSIAIPALLSQGQRRHRHLWPLISLKAVECAVCVLVLLFIFSLGVSGPIGYSALRWLIRWKYRRIEDKDALTFSLATFLVVALLLVVNCYVLFTICRLRDYLRLKALHLYSQHRNQIIRNITRTQ
;
A
#
# COMPACT_ATOMS: atom_id res chain seq x y z
N MET A 1 2.41 -27.35 -30.93
CA MET A 1 2.83 -25.94 -30.88
C MET A 1 2.10 -25.26 -29.73
N THR A 2 2.77 -25.08 -28.59
CA THR A 2 2.23 -24.35 -27.43
C THR A 2 2.63 -22.90 -27.57
N ALA A 3 1.69 -22.01 -27.88
CA ALA A 3 1.93 -20.59 -27.68
C ALA A 3 2.39 -20.37 -26.22
N PRO A 4 3.47 -19.61 -25.97
CA PRO A 4 3.94 -19.41 -24.62
C PRO A 4 2.87 -18.67 -23.83
N VAL A 5 2.38 -19.30 -22.76
CA VAL A 5 1.42 -18.78 -21.77
C VAL A 5 1.77 -17.37 -21.28
N GLN A 6 3.05 -17.01 -21.38
CA GLN A 6 3.59 -15.71 -21.03
C GLN A 6 3.10 -14.56 -21.94
N HIS A 7 2.76 -14.82 -23.21
CA HIS A 7 2.27 -13.75 -24.11
C HIS A 7 0.81 -13.37 -23.85
N PHE A 8 -0.07 -14.35 -23.59
CA PHE A 8 -1.51 -14.08 -23.38
C PHE A 8 -1.81 -13.36 -22.05
N LEU A 9 -1.06 -13.67 -20.99
CA LEU A 9 -1.20 -13.02 -19.68
C LEU A 9 -0.31 -11.77 -19.53
N GLY A 10 0.52 -11.45 -20.54
CA GLY A 10 1.56 -10.44 -20.43
C GLY A 10 1.10 -9.04 -20.84
N GLU A 11 0.19 -8.91 -21.80
CA GLU A 11 -0.20 -7.62 -22.40
C GLU A 11 -1.32 -6.92 -21.63
N GLU A 12 -2.40 -7.62 -21.25
CA GLU A 12 -3.50 -7.05 -20.47
C GLU A 12 -3.09 -6.60 -19.06
N TRP A 13 -2.00 -7.16 -18.54
CA TRP A 13 -1.47 -6.87 -17.20
C TRP A 13 -0.31 -5.88 -17.21
N ARG A 14 0.01 -5.31 -18.39
CA ARG A 14 0.77 -4.07 -18.52
C ARG A 14 -0.23 -2.92 -18.52
N ALA A 15 -0.62 -2.47 -17.33
CA ALA A 15 -1.55 -1.34 -17.20
C ALA A 15 -0.97 -0.18 -16.38
N CYS A 16 0.13 -0.41 -15.66
CA CYS A 16 0.80 0.63 -14.88
C CYS A 16 1.63 1.54 -15.79
N CYS A 17 1.54 2.86 -15.58
CA CYS A 17 2.27 3.89 -16.33
C CYS A 17 2.01 3.85 -17.86
N GLY A 18 0.75 3.78 -18.29
CA GLY A 18 0.38 3.83 -19.71
C GLY A 18 0.82 2.59 -20.50
N GLY A 19 0.77 1.42 -19.87
CA GLY A 19 1.09 0.14 -20.53
C GLY A 19 2.57 -0.23 -20.56
N ARG A 20 3.43 0.55 -19.87
CA ARG A 20 4.88 0.36 -19.90
C ARG A 20 5.39 -0.61 -18.84
N LEU A 21 4.67 -0.77 -17.72
CA LEU A 21 5.09 -1.64 -16.62
C LEU A 21 4.15 -2.81 -16.40
N HIS A 22 4.73 -4.01 -16.31
CA HIS A 22 4.00 -5.21 -15.91
C HIS A 22 3.63 -5.14 -14.42
N ILE A 23 2.42 -5.57 -14.06
CA ILE A 23 1.88 -5.44 -12.70
C ILE A 23 2.78 -6.01 -11.60
N VAL A 24 3.52 -7.08 -11.90
CA VAL A 24 4.49 -7.69 -10.95
C VAL A 24 5.68 -6.78 -10.68
N GLN A 25 6.19 -6.06 -11.69
CA GLN A 25 7.27 -5.10 -11.51
C GLN A 25 6.78 -3.86 -10.75
N ALA A 26 5.57 -3.38 -11.08
CA ALA A 26 4.96 -2.26 -10.37
C ALA A 26 4.78 -2.56 -8.88
N ALA A 27 4.27 -3.75 -8.55
CA ALA A 27 4.12 -4.18 -7.17
C ALA A 27 5.46 -4.31 -6.42
N ARG A 28 6.55 -4.74 -7.08
CA ARG A 28 7.89 -4.76 -6.48
C ARG A 28 8.37 -3.36 -6.15
N ILE A 29 8.24 -2.42 -7.09
CA ILE A 29 8.62 -1.02 -6.88
C ILE A 29 7.82 -0.43 -5.71
N VAL A 30 6.52 -0.68 -5.68
CA VAL A 30 5.63 -0.22 -4.60
C VAL A 30 6.08 -0.76 -3.24
N VAL A 31 6.38 -2.06 -3.11
CA VAL A 31 6.84 -2.63 -1.83
C VAL A 31 8.21 -2.10 -1.43
N VAL A 32 9.13 -1.88 -2.38
CA VAL A 32 10.44 -1.26 -2.10
C VAL A 32 10.27 0.19 -1.65
N ALA A 33 9.38 0.94 -2.29
CA ALA A 33 9.08 2.31 -1.90
C ALA A 33 8.45 2.39 -0.50
N ASP A 34 7.55 1.45 -0.17
CA ASP A 34 6.93 1.37 1.15
C ASP A 34 7.96 0.99 2.24
N LEU A 35 8.90 0.10 1.91
CA LEU A 35 10.03 -0.22 2.78
C LEU A 35 10.95 1.00 2.99
N ALA A 36 11.27 1.74 1.92
CA ALA A 36 12.08 2.95 2.01
C ALA A 36 11.40 4.03 2.87
N LYS A 37 10.08 4.18 2.72
CA LYS A 37 9.26 5.05 3.58
C LYS A 37 9.35 4.62 5.05
N LEU A 38 9.21 3.33 5.34
CA LEU A 38 9.33 2.78 6.70
C LEU A 38 10.71 3.03 7.31
N VAL A 39 11.78 2.91 6.51
CA VAL A 39 13.15 3.23 6.94
C VAL A 39 13.32 4.72 7.22
N ALA A 40 12.72 5.59 6.41
CA ALA A 40 12.75 7.03 6.65
C ALA A 40 11.96 7.40 7.93
N GLU A 41 10.77 6.82 8.12
CA GLU A 41 9.95 7.00 9.32
C GLU A 41 10.68 6.50 10.57
N SER A 42 11.34 5.35 10.52
CA SER A 42 12.11 4.81 11.64
C SER A 42 13.36 5.64 11.96
N ALA A 43 14.09 6.12 10.95
CA ALA A 43 15.23 7.00 11.16
C ALA A 43 14.81 8.35 11.77
N TYR A 44 13.71 8.93 11.30
CA TYR A 44 13.13 10.16 11.87
C TYR A 44 12.67 9.94 13.32
N PHE A 45 12.05 8.78 13.58
CA PHE A 45 11.60 8.39 14.91
C PHE A 45 12.75 8.30 15.92
N VAL A 46 13.83 7.61 15.56
CA VAL A 46 15.04 7.48 16.39
C VAL A 46 15.68 8.85 16.69
N ALA A 47 15.56 9.81 15.76
CA ALA A 47 16.12 11.14 15.92
C ALA A 47 15.29 12.08 16.82
N HIS A 48 13.99 11.84 17.02
CA HIS A 48 13.06 12.75 17.70
C HIS A 48 12.22 12.01 18.76
N ILE A 49 12.89 11.52 19.82
CA ILE A 49 12.30 10.74 20.92
C ILE A 49 11.37 11.61 21.79
N GLY A 50 10.12 11.19 21.99
CA GLY A 50 9.11 11.86 22.84
C GLY A 50 7.82 11.03 23.06
N TYR A 51 6.88 11.49 23.91
CA TYR A 51 5.70 10.72 24.38
C TYR A 51 4.72 10.22 23.28
N LEU A 52 4.86 10.66 22.03
CA LEU A 52 4.15 10.12 20.85
C LEU A 52 4.70 8.75 20.39
N ASP A 53 5.75 8.25 21.07
CA ASP A 53 6.51 7.06 20.71
C ASP A 53 5.68 5.77 20.63
N ALA A 54 4.69 5.56 21.49
CA ALA A 54 3.95 4.30 21.52
C ALA A 54 3.08 4.07 20.27
N MET A 55 2.39 5.12 19.78
CA MET A 55 1.53 5.01 18.60
C MET A 55 2.35 4.92 17.31
N CYS A 56 3.47 5.64 17.23
CA CYS A 56 4.41 5.51 16.13
C CYS A 56 5.09 4.13 16.10
N CYS A 57 5.48 3.57 17.26
CA CYS A 57 5.99 2.21 17.38
C CYS A 57 4.96 1.16 16.94
N LEU A 58 3.69 1.31 17.33
CA LEU A 58 2.61 0.41 16.89
C LEU A 58 2.37 0.49 15.38
N GLN A 59 2.38 1.70 14.81
CA GLN A 59 2.26 1.89 13.36
C GLN A 59 3.47 1.28 12.62
N LEU A 60 4.70 1.55 13.06
CA LEU A 60 5.93 1.00 12.47
C LEU A 60 5.96 -0.53 12.54
N SER A 61 5.62 -1.11 13.69
CA SER A 61 5.61 -2.57 13.87
C SER A 61 4.55 -3.25 13.02
N TRP A 62 3.34 -2.68 12.93
CA TRP A 62 2.27 -3.21 12.10
C TRP A 62 2.59 -3.11 10.60
N SER A 63 3.16 -1.99 10.15
CA SER A 63 3.59 -1.80 8.77
C SER A 63 4.79 -2.69 8.39
N LEU A 64 5.76 -2.87 9.29
CA LEU A 64 6.87 -3.84 9.11
C LEU A 64 6.35 -5.28 8.99
N LEU A 65 5.35 -5.65 9.78
CA LEU A 65 4.73 -6.97 9.70
C LEU A 65 4.01 -7.17 8.36
N GLY A 66 3.31 -6.15 7.85
CA GLY A 66 2.70 -6.18 6.51
C GLY A 66 3.71 -6.35 5.38
N VAL A 67 4.81 -5.59 5.42
CA VAL A 67 5.87 -5.65 4.39
C VAL A 67 6.67 -6.96 4.46
N SER A 68 7.01 -7.44 5.65
CA SER A 68 7.75 -8.70 5.84
C SER A 68 6.97 -9.93 5.37
N ILE A 69 5.63 -9.92 5.43
CA ILE A 69 4.79 -10.98 4.86
C ILE A 69 4.66 -10.85 3.34
N ALA A 70 4.67 -9.62 2.81
CA ALA A 70 4.54 -9.36 1.38
C ALA A 70 5.81 -9.70 0.57
N ILE A 71 7.01 -9.53 1.14
CA ILE A 71 8.29 -9.80 0.48
C ILE A 71 8.42 -11.28 0.04
N PRO A 72 8.20 -12.29 0.91
CA PRO A 72 8.19 -13.70 0.53
C PRO A 72 7.13 -14.01 -0.54
N ALA A 73 5.96 -13.38 -0.46
CA ALA A 73 4.91 -13.53 -1.46
C ALA A 73 5.35 -13.01 -2.84
N LEU A 74 6.17 -11.96 -2.91
CA LEU A 74 6.74 -11.42 -4.15
C LEU A 74 7.95 -12.20 -4.67
N LEU A 75 8.72 -12.85 -3.79
CA LEU A 75 9.96 -13.58 -4.15
C LEU A 75 9.74 -15.07 -4.45
N SER A 76 8.89 -15.78 -3.69
CA SER A 76 8.75 -17.26 -3.77
C SER A 76 7.90 -17.77 -4.94
N GLN A 77 8.45 -18.58 -5.86
CA GLN A 77 7.77 -19.11 -7.05
C GLN A 77 6.58 -20.08 -6.82
N GLY A 78 6.15 -20.33 -5.58
CA GLY A 78 5.15 -21.36 -5.24
C GLY A 78 3.67 -21.03 -5.53
N GLN A 79 2.84 -22.07 -5.67
CA GLN A 79 1.42 -22.04 -6.08
C GLN A 79 0.44 -21.37 -5.09
N ARG A 80 0.81 -21.12 -3.82
CA ARG A 80 -0.08 -20.54 -2.78
C ARG A 80 0.11 -19.04 -2.51
N ARG A 81 0.68 -18.31 -3.48
CA ARG A 81 1.09 -16.89 -3.38
C ARG A 81 0.01 -15.85 -3.06
N HIS A 82 -1.24 -16.03 -3.51
CA HIS A 82 -2.27 -14.97 -3.47
C HIS A 82 -2.86 -14.71 -2.07
N ARG A 83 -2.81 -15.71 -1.16
CA ARG A 83 -3.34 -15.54 0.21
C ARG A 83 -2.47 -14.65 1.08
N HIS A 84 -1.16 -14.63 0.83
CA HIS A 84 -0.19 -13.86 1.61
C HIS A 84 -0.22 -12.35 1.32
N LEU A 85 -0.98 -11.89 0.32
CA LEU A 85 -1.17 -10.47 0.03
C LEU A 85 -2.28 -9.83 0.87
N TRP A 86 -3.17 -10.62 1.50
CA TRP A 86 -4.28 -10.11 2.30
C TRP A 86 -3.87 -9.19 3.46
N PRO A 87 -2.85 -9.51 4.26
CA PRO A 87 -2.40 -8.64 5.34
C PRO A 87 -1.96 -7.26 4.84
N LEU A 88 -1.27 -7.21 3.69
CA LEU A 88 -0.84 -5.95 3.07
C LEU A 88 -2.04 -5.15 2.52
N ILE A 89 -3.02 -5.83 1.93
CA ILE A 89 -4.26 -5.19 1.45
C ILE A 89 -5.04 -4.59 2.63
N SER A 90 -5.22 -5.35 3.73
CA SER A 90 -5.92 -4.85 4.92
C SER A 90 -5.19 -3.67 5.56
N LEU A 91 -3.85 -3.74 5.64
CA LEU A 91 -3.03 -2.64 6.15
C LEU A 91 -3.27 -1.37 5.33
N LYS A 92 -3.13 -1.44 4.01
CA LYS A 92 -3.30 -0.28 3.13
C LYS A 92 -4.72 0.24 3.08
N ALA A 93 -5.73 -0.63 3.22
CA ALA A 93 -7.12 -0.21 3.36
C ALA A 93 -7.36 0.58 4.66
N VAL A 94 -6.76 0.14 5.78
CA VAL A 94 -6.82 0.88 7.05
C VAL A 94 -6.08 2.22 6.95
N GLU A 95 -4.89 2.25 6.34
CA GLU A 95 -4.16 3.51 6.11
C GLU A 95 -4.98 4.51 5.28
N CYS A 96 -5.65 4.05 4.22
CA CYS A 96 -6.57 4.87 3.43
C CYS A 96 -7.74 5.40 4.29
N ALA A 97 -8.38 4.54 5.09
CA ALA A 97 -9.49 4.95 5.95
C ALA A 97 -9.05 5.99 6.97
N VAL A 98 -7.89 5.82 7.60
CA VAL A 98 -7.31 6.80 8.52
C VAL A 98 -7.03 8.12 7.82
N CYS A 99 -6.46 8.10 6.59
CA CYS A 99 -6.24 9.32 5.82
C CYS A 99 -7.55 10.07 5.53
N VAL A 100 -8.62 9.35 5.15
CA VAL A 100 -9.95 9.95 4.94
C VAL A 100 -10.49 10.56 6.23
N LEU A 101 -10.41 9.85 7.36
CA LEU A 101 -10.86 10.36 8.66
C LEU A 101 -10.09 11.62 9.08
N VAL A 102 -8.77 11.65 8.88
CA VAL A 102 -7.94 12.83 9.18
C VAL A 102 -8.30 14.01 8.28
N LEU A 103 -8.54 13.78 6.98
CA LEU A 103 -8.98 14.84 6.07
C LEU A 103 -10.34 15.39 6.47
N LEU A 104 -11.30 14.53 6.79
CA LEU A 104 -12.63 14.95 7.27
C LEU A 104 -12.54 15.73 8.56
N PHE A 105 -11.68 15.30 9.50
CA PHE A 105 -11.45 16.00 10.75
C PHE A 105 -10.86 17.40 10.53
N ILE A 106 -9.79 17.52 9.74
CA ILE A 106 -9.19 18.82 9.40
C ILE A 106 -10.20 19.72 8.67
N PHE A 107 -10.94 19.16 7.72
CA PHE A 107 -11.96 19.90 6.97
C PHE A 107 -13.09 20.40 7.88
N SER A 108 -13.63 19.54 8.74
CA SER A 108 -14.68 19.93 9.70
C SER A 108 -14.23 21.07 10.61
N LEU A 109 -13.00 20.99 11.13
CA LEU A 109 -12.42 22.05 11.98
C LEU A 109 -12.17 23.35 11.20
N GLY A 110 -11.79 23.26 9.92
CA GLY A 110 -11.64 24.43 9.05
C GLY A 110 -12.97 25.14 8.75
N VAL A 111 -14.05 24.37 8.59
CA VAL A 111 -15.39 24.89 8.29
C VAL A 111 -16.10 25.45 9.53
N SER A 112 -15.82 24.93 10.73
CA SER A 112 -16.40 25.41 12.00
C SER A 112 -15.93 26.83 12.42
N GLY A 113 -15.19 27.54 11.59
CA GLY A 113 -14.79 28.92 11.84
C GLY A 113 -13.84 29.07 13.03
N PRO A 114 -13.82 30.22 13.74
CA PRO A 114 -12.76 30.57 14.68
C PRO A 114 -12.60 29.59 15.85
N ILE A 115 -13.67 28.87 16.24
CA ILE A 115 -13.66 27.84 17.29
C ILE A 115 -12.95 26.56 16.80
N GLY A 116 -13.17 26.16 15.55
CA GLY A 116 -12.47 25.02 14.97
C GLY A 116 -10.99 25.33 14.73
N TYR A 117 -10.67 26.55 14.30
CA TYR A 117 -9.28 27.00 14.14
C TYR A 117 -8.50 27.07 15.46
N SER A 118 -9.14 27.39 16.59
CA SER A 118 -8.46 27.39 17.88
C SER A 118 -8.17 25.96 18.36
N ALA A 119 -9.10 25.02 18.14
CA ALA A 119 -8.90 23.60 18.42
C ALA A 119 -7.79 22.99 17.54
N LEU A 120 -7.75 23.33 16.25
CA LEU A 120 -6.71 22.86 15.34
C LEU A 120 -5.33 23.41 15.72
N ARG A 121 -5.26 24.68 16.11
CA ARG A 121 -4.05 25.30 16.67
C ARG A 121 -3.58 24.62 17.95
N TRP A 122 -4.51 24.33 18.86
CA TRP A 122 -4.19 23.60 20.09
C TRP A 122 -3.61 22.22 19.78
N LEU A 123 -4.19 21.51 18.81
CA LEU A 123 -3.74 20.18 18.38
C LEU A 123 -2.36 20.21 17.69
N ILE A 124 -2.10 21.23 16.86
CA ILE A 124 -0.78 21.46 16.26
C ILE A 124 0.26 21.79 17.33
N ARG A 125 -0.03 22.66 18.31
CA ARG A 125 0.89 22.94 19.42
C ARG A 125 1.13 21.73 20.30
N TRP A 126 0.09 20.93 20.53
CA TRP A 126 0.19 19.71 21.30
C TRP A 126 1.11 18.70 20.62
N LYS A 127 1.02 18.58 19.28
CA LYS A 127 1.86 17.67 18.49
C LYS A 127 3.26 18.22 18.18
N TYR A 128 3.37 19.52 17.91
CA TYR A 128 4.58 20.21 17.50
C TYR A 128 4.83 21.39 18.43
N ARG A 129 5.46 21.09 19.57
CA ARG A 129 5.72 22.04 20.67
C ARG A 129 6.55 23.27 20.29
N ARG A 130 7.14 23.31 19.09
CA ARG A 130 8.09 24.35 18.62
C ARG A 130 7.55 25.25 17.48
N ILE A 131 6.31 25.07 17.03
CA ILE A 131 5.78 25.87 15.91
C ILE A 131 5.24 27.22 16.43
N GLU A 132 5.64 28.31 15.77
CA GLU A 132 5.13 29.65 16.03
C GLU A 132 3.69 29.83 15.52
N ASP A 133 2.88 30.61 16.25
CA ASP A 133 1.45 30.76 15.99
C ASP A 133 1.10 31.41 14.65
N LYS A 134 2.03 32.18 14.09
CA LYS A 134 1.86 32.87 12.80
C LYS A 134 1.82 31.89 11.62
N ASP A 135 2.45 30.73 11.78
CA ASP A 135 2.57 29.72 10.71
C ASP A 135 1.53 28.61 10.82
N ALA A 136 0.68 28.60 11.85
CA ALA A 136 -0.26 27.51 12.11
C ALA A 136 -1.25 27.27 10.96
N LEU A 137 -1.65 28.32 10.23
CA LEU A 137 -2.57 28.21 9.10
C LEU A 137 -1.87 27.60 7.88
N THR A 138 -0.65 28.06 7.56
CA THR A 138 0.20 27.50 6.51
C THR A 138 0.53 26.03 6.80
N PHE A 139 0.84 25.71 8.06
CA PHE A 139 1.15 24.35 8.50
C PHE A 139 -0.07 23.42 8.43
N SER A 140 -1.26 23.92 8.77
CA SER A 140 -2.51 23.17 8.62
C SER A 140 -2.82 22.86 7.15
N LEU A 141 -2.68 23.84 6.26
CA LEU A 141 -2.87 23.64 4.82
C LEU A 141 -1.85 22.66 4.24
N ALA A 142 -0.57 22.79 4.63
CA ALA A 142 0.48 21.86 4.25
C ALA A 142 0.16 20.43 4.73
N THR A 143 -0.30 20.29 5.98
CA THR A 143 -0.71 19.00 6.55
C THR A 143 -1.88 18.39 5.77
N PHE A 144 -2.90 19.19 5.44
CA PHE A 144 -4.02 18.74 4.62
C PHE A 144 -3.56 18.23 3.24
N LEU A 145 -2.70 19.00 2.56
CA LEU A 145 -2.19 18.67 1.23
C LEU A 145 -1.32 17.40 1.25
N VAL A 146 -0.47 17.25 2.27
CA VAL A 146 0.36 16.05 2.48
C VAL A 146 -0.52 14.83 2.74
N VAL A 147 -1.55 14.93 3.59
CA VAL A 147 -2.48 13.81 3.86
C VAL A 147 -3.30 13.44 2.61
N ALA A 148 -3.71 14.43 1.81
CA ALA A 148 -4.41 14.18 0.55
C ALA A 148 -3.52 13.44 -0.47
N LEU A 149 -2.25 13.83 -0.59
CA LEU A 149 -1.28 13.12 -1.42
C LEU A 149 -1.03 11.69 -0.92
N LEU A 150 -0.88 11.52 0.40
CA LEU A 150 -0.75 10.20 1.03
C LEU A 150 -1.96 9.30 0.73
N LEU A 151 -3.17 9.83 0.77
CA LEU A 151 -4.38 9.09 0.39
C LEU A 151 -4.31 8.63 -1.08
N VAL A 152 -3.96 9.51 -2.01
CA VAL A 152 -3.84 9.16 -3.44
C VAL A 152 -2.80 8.06 -3.65
N VAL A 153 -1.63 8.19 -3.01
CA VAL A 153 -0.56 7.19 -3.08
C VAL A 153 -1.02 5.86 -2.50
N ASN A 154 -1.63 5.85 -1.30
CA ASN A 154 -2.10 4.62 -0.67
C ASN A 154 -3.22 3.94 -1.48
N CYS A 155 -4.13 4.70 -2.09
CA CYS A 155 -5.12 4.18 -3.02
C CYS A 155 -4.47 3.53 -4.26
N TYR A 156 -3.44 4.17 -4.82
CA TYR A 156 -2.70 3.62 -5.97
C TYR A 156 -1.94 2.33 -5.61
N VAL A 157 -1.34 2.28 -4.42
CA VAL A 157 -0.69 1.09 -3.87
C VAL A 157 -1.70 -0.04 -3.69
N LEU A 158 -2.85 0.24 -3.06
CA LEU A 158 -3.93 -0.72 -2.86
C LEU A 158 -4.44 -1.27 -4.19
N PHE A 159 -4.68 -0.40 -5.18
CA PHE A 159 -5.07 -0.78 -6.54
C PHE A 159 -4.06 -1.74 -7.17
N THR A 160 -2.77 -1.42 -7.08
CA THR A 160 -1.67 -2.22 -7.66
C THR A 160 -1.60 -3.60 -7.01
N ILE A 161 -1.73 -3.70 -5.68
CA ILE A 161 -1.68 -4.97 -4.95
C ILE A 161 -2.92 -5.83 -5.24
N CYS A 162 -4.10 -5.22 -5.31
CA CYS A 162 -5.34 -5.93 -5.68
C CYS A 162 -5.25 -6.52 -7.10
N ARG A 163 -4.80 -5.71 -8.07
CA ARG A 163 -4.55 -6.19 -9.44
C ARG A 163 -3.50 -7.32 -9.48
N LEU A 164 -2.41 -7.20 -8.71
CA LEU A 164 -1.42 -8.28 -8.60
C LEU A 164 -2.06 -9.57 -8.05
N ARG A 165 -2.93 -9.47 -7.05
CA ARG A 165 -3.62 -10.63 -6.48
C ARG A 165 -4.44 -11.36 -7.52
N ASP A 166 -5.22 -10.62 -8.31
CA ASP A 166 -6.08 -11.19 -9.35
C ASP A 166 -5.26 -11.82 -10.47
N TYR A 167 -4.15 -11.17 -10.87
CA TYR A 167 -3.18 -11.74 -11.79
C TYR A 167 -2.63 -13.08 -11.28
N LEU A 168 -2.19 -13.14 -10.02
CA LEU A 168 -1.64 -14.36 -9.42
C LEU A 168 -2.69 -15.47 -9.31
N ARG A 169 -3.95 -15.12 -9.02
CA ARG A 169 -5.07 -16.07 -8.97
C ARG A 169 -5.36 -16.65 -10.36
N LEU A 170 -5.45 -15.81 -11.38
CA LEU A 170 -5.69 -16.24 -12.77
C LEU A 170 -4.54 -17.09 -13.30
N LYS A 171 -3.29 -16.70 -13.01
CA LYS A 171 -2.10 -17.48 -13.35
C LYS A 171 -2.12 -18.87 -12.70
N ALA A 172 -2.50 -18.96 -11.43
CA ALA A 172 -2.60 -20.24 -10.72
C ALA A 172 -3.69 -21.15 -11.32
N LEU A 173 -4.87 -20.59 -11.64
CA LEU A 173 -5.95 -21.32 -12.30
C LEU A 173 -5.55 -21.83 -13.68
N HIS A 174 -4.84 -21.01 -14.46
CA HIS A 174 -4.38 -21.41 -15.79
C HIS A 174 -3.35 -22.53 -15.71
N LEU A 175 -2.36 -22.43 -14.82
CA LEU A 175 -1.36 -23.48 -14.60
C LEU A 175 -2.01 -24.80 -14.14
N TYR A 176 -3.01 -24.72 -13.27
CA TYR A 176 -3.77 -25.89 -12.83
C TYR A 176 -4.53 -26.56 -13.99
N SER A 177 -5.22 -25.76 -14.81
CA SER A 177 -5.94 -26.26 -16.01
C SER A 177 -4.99 -26.93 -17.00
N GLN A 178 -3.82 -26.34 -17.24
CA GLN A 178 -2.80 -26.92 -18.12
C GLN A 178 -2.28 -28.25 -17.59
N HIS A 179 -1.97 -28.32 -16.29
CA HIS A 179 -1.48 -29.55 -15.68
C HIS A 179 -2.53 -30.66 -15.74
N ARG A 180 -3.80 -30.34 -15.47
CA ARG A 180 -4.93 -31.27 -15.63
C ARG A 180 -5.02 -31.80 -17.07
N ASN A 181 -4.94 -30.91 -18.07
CA ASN A 181 -5.02 -31.31 -19.47
C ASN A 181 -3.84 -32.17 -19.92
N GLN A 182 -2.65 -31.93 -19.37
CA GLN A 182 -1.48 -32.79 -19.61
C GLN A 182 -1.68 -34.19 -19.03
N ILE A 183 -2.19 -34.30 -17.80
CA ILE A 183 -2.49 -35.60 -17.17
C ILE A 183 -3.52 -36.38 -18.01
N ILE A 184 -4.62 -35.71 -18.41
CA ILE A 184 -5.66 -36.35 -19.25
C ILE A 184 -5.08 -36.84 -20.58
N ARG A 185 -4.25 -36.03 -21.25
CA ARG A 185 -3.57 -36.41 -22.50
C ARG A 185 -2.61 -37.57 -22.34
N ASN A 186 -1.91 -37.65 -21.21
CA ASN A 186 -0.99 -38.76 -20.94
C ASN A 186 -1.77 -40.06 -20.72
N ILE A 187 -2.87 -40.02 -19.97
CA ILE A 187 -3.75 -41.20 -19.74
C ILE A 187 -4.36 -41.70 -21.05
N THR A 188 -4.84 -40.79 -21.91
CA THR A 188 -5.43 -41.15 -23.22
C THR A 188 -4.43 -41.65 -24.26
N ARG A 189 -3.12 -41.43 -24.06
CA ARG A 189 -2.06 -41.99 -24.93
C ARG A 189 -1.58 -43.38 -24.51
N THR A 190 -1.83 -43.76 -23.26
CA THR A 190 -1.43 -45.05 -22.69
C THR A 190 -2.49 -46.15 -22.85
N GLN A 191 -3.66 -45.80 -23.39
CA GLN A 191 -4.72 -46.73 -23.81
C GLN A 191 -4.69 -46.87 -25.34
#